data_AF-A0A2D4S1T6-F1
#
_entry.id   AF-A0A2D4S1T6-F1
#
_cell.length_a   1.000
_cell.length_b   1.000
_cell.length_c   1.000
_cell.angle_alpha   90.00
_cell.angle_beta   90.00
_cell.angle_gamma   90.00
#
_symmetry.space_group_name_H-M   'P 1'
#
loop_
_entity.id
_entity.type
_entity.pdbx_description
1 polymer ?
#
loop_
_entity_poly.entity_id
_entity_poly.type
_entity_poly.pdbx_seq_one_letter_code
_entity_poly.pdbx_strand_id
1 'polypeptide(L)' 'MEKAIAVVTGASRGIGKAIALSLVEANYFVVASATSESGVAAIQEYLG' A
#
# COMPACT_ATOMS: atom_id res chain seq x y z
N MET A 1 -2.60 -21.49 3.21
CA MET A 1 -2.15 -20.83 1.97
C MET A 1 -1.36 -19.60 2.39
N GLU A 2 -0.10 -19.52 1.97
CA GLU A 2 0.77 -18.39 2.25
C GLU A 2 0.42 -17.25 1.27
N LYS A 3 0.16 -16.04 1.78
CA LYS A 3 -0.10 -14.88 0.92
C LYS A 3 1.21 -14.40 0.32
N ALA A 4 1.24 -14.14 -0.98
CA ALA A 4 2.39 -13.49 -1.60
C ALA A 4 2.53 -12.06 -1.04
N ILE A 5 3.77 -11.66 -0.75
CA ILE A 5 4.08 -10.32 -0.24
C ILE A 5 4.31 -9.38 -1.42
N ALA A 6 3.65 -8.23 -1.42
CA ALA A 6 3.86 -7.18 -2.41
C ALA A 6 4.31 -5.89 -1.72
N VAL A 7 5.44 -5.33 -2.17
CA VAL A 7 5.99 -4.08 -1.64
C VAL A 7 5.68 -2.94 -2.61
N VAL A 8 4.98 -1.91 -2.15
CA VAL A 8 4.59 -0.75 -2.97
C VAL A 8 5.23 0.52 -2.40
N THR A 9 6.14 1.10 -3.16
CA THR A 9 6.79 2.38 -2.83
C THR A 9 6.00 3.56 -3.40
N GLY A 10 5.96 4.69 -2.69
CA GLY A 10 5.22 5.86 -3.15
C GLY A 10 3.70 5.64 -3.09
N ALA A 11 3.24 4.82 -2.16
CA ALA A 11 1.83 4.41 -2.06
C ALA A 11 0.91 5.52 -1.54
N SER A 12 1.44 6.63 -1.04
CA SER A 12 0.65 7.69 -0.40
C SER A 12 -0.35 8.40 -1.31
N ARG A 13 -0.19 8.35 -2.64
CA ARG A 13 -1.07 9.05 -3.59
C ARG A 13 -1.02 8.46 -5.00
N GLY A 14 -1.94 8.92 -5.85
CA GLY A 14 -1.95 8.65 -7.28
C GLY A 14 -1.95 7.16 -7.62
N ILE A 15 -1.09 6.78 -8.57
CA ILE A 15 -1.00 5.39 -9.07
C ILE A 15 -0.52 4.43 -7.98
N GLY A 16 0.42 4.83 -7.12
CA GLY A 16 0.91 3.98 -6.03
C GLY A 16 -0.20 3.57 -5.07
N LYS A 17 -1.10 4.49 -4.74
CA LYS A 17 -2.30 4.22 -3.92
C LYS A 17 -3.23 3.21 -4.60
N ALA A 18 -3.51 3.41 -5.89
CA ALA A 18 -4.38 2.53 -6.66
C ALA A 18 -3.82 1.09 -6.74
N ILE A 19 -2.52 0.95 -7.00
CA ILE A 19 -1.84 -0.35 -7.03
C ILE A 19 -1.92 -1.05 -5.67
N ALA A 20 -1.65 -0.34 -4.58
CA ALA A 20 -1.72 -0.91 -3.24
C ALA A 20 -3.11 -1.45 -2.92
N LEU A 21 -4.17 -0.72 -3.27
CA LEU A 21 -5.56 -1.17 -3.10
C LEU A 21 -5.87 -2.41 -3.93
N SER A 22 -5.56 -2.40 -5.23
CA SER A 22 -5.81 -3.55 -6.10
C SER A 22 -5.07 -4.81 -5.65
N LEU A 23 -3.87 -4.69 -5.08
CA LEU A 23 -3.13 -5.83 -4.54
C LEU A 23 -3.76 -6.38 -3.26
N VAL A 24 -4.29 -5.51 -2.39
CA VAL A 24 -5.05 -5.96 -1.21
C VAL A 24 -6.32 -6.69 -1.65
N GLU A 25 -7.06 -6.15 -2.62
CA GLU A 25 -8.26 -6.80 -3.20
C GLU A 25 -7.93 -8.15 -3.84
N ALA A 26 -6.75 -8.28 -4.45
CA ALA A 26 -6.23 -9.53 -5.00
C ALA A 26 -5.66 -10.49 -3.93
N ASN A 27 -5.88 -10.21 -2.64
CA ASN A 27 -5.50 -11.05 -1.50
C ASN A 27 -3.98 -11.19 -1.26
N TYR A 28 -3.19 -10.21 -1.66
CA TYR A 28 -1.78 -10.12 -1.30
C TYR A 28 -1.59 -9.58 0.13
N PHE A 29 -0.43 -9.85 0.72
CA PHE A 29 0.04 -9.12 1.90
C PHE A 29 0.83 -7.90 1.42
N VAL A 30 0.26 -6.70 1.58
CA VAL A 30 0.83 -5.48 1.01
C VAL A 30 1.63 -4.71 2.06
N VAL A 31 2.89 -4.40 1.74
CA VAL A 31 3.76 -3.49 2.49
C VAL A 31 3.89 -2.19 1.70
N ALA A 32 3.28 -1.12 2.19
CA ALA A 32 3.25 0.18 1.53
C ALA A 32 4.21 1.18 2.21
N SER A 33 4.91 2.00 1.43
CA SER A 33 5.85 3.00 1.95
C SER A 33 5.75 4.38 1.28
N ALA A 34 6.19 5.40 2.00
CA ALA A 34 6.32 6.78 1.53
C ALA A 34 7.59 7.43 2.11
N THR A 35 8.06 8.52 1.50
CA THR A 35 9.29 9.23 1.92
C THR A 35 9.08 10.17 3.12
N SER A 36 7.85 10.39 3.55
CA SER A 36 7.50 11.26 4.68
C SER A 36 6.52 10.59 5.62
N GLU A 37 6.55 10.98 6.88
CA GLU A 37 5.58 10.54 7.89
C GLU A 37 4.14 10.90 7.47
N SER A 38 3.93 12.08 6.90
CA SER A 38 2.64 12.49 6.33
C SER A 38 2.17 11.56 5.21
N GLY A 39 3.10 11.03 4.41
CA GLY A 39 2.79 10.06 3.38
C GLY A 39 2.42 8.70 3.98
N VAL A 40 3.09 8.27 5.05
CA VAL A 40 2.75 7.04 5.78
C VAL A 40 1.39 7.17 6.47
N ALA A 41 1.09 8.33 7.08
CA ALA A 41 -0.21 8.60 7.68
C ALA A 41 -1.34 8.51 6.64
N ALA A 42 -1.13 9.08 5.44
CA ALA A 42 -2.07 8.94 4.34
C ALA A 42 -2.25 7.46 3.92
N ILE A 43 -1.18 6.67 3.90
CA ILE A 43 -1.24 5.22 3.63
C ILE A 43 -2.09 4.50 4.68
N GLN A 44 -1.87 4.81 5.96
CA GLN A 44 -2.63 4.23 7.06
C GLN A 44 -4.12 4.54 6.95
N GLU A 45 -4.49 5.78 6.63
CA GLU A 45 -5.90 6.20 6.51
C GLU A 45 -6.72 5.40 5.49
N TYR A 46 -6.10 4.90 4.40
CA TYR A 46 -6.83 4.14 3.37
C TYR A 46 -6.55 2.63 3.34
N LEU A 47 -5.47 2.14 3.94
CA LEU A 47 -5.17 0.69 4.05
C LEU A 47 -5.49 0.10 5.42
N GLY A 48 -5.64 0.93 6.46
CA GLY A 48 -5.78 0.52 7.86
C GLY A 48 -7.03 1.07 8.52
#